data_AF-A0A2G5VB09-F1
#
_entry.id   AF-A0A2G5VB09-F1
#
_cell.length_a   1.000
_cell.length_b   1.000
_cell.length_c   1.000
_cell.angle_alpha   90.00
_cell.angle_beta   90.00
_cell.angle_gamma   90.00
#
_symmetry.space_group_name_H-M   'P 1'
#
loop_
_entity.id
_entity.type
_entity.pdbx_description
1 polymer ?
#
loop_
_entity_poly.entity_id
_entity_poly.type
_entity_poly.pdbx_seq_one_letter_code
_entity_poly.pdbx_strand_id
1 'polypeptide(L)'
;MNAENTFRIFAKKAKKITVLQRRSSYLSCNNLCYAPLKFQLRYLSILLTATNTMPLSVFELFILPEICAIMGDNNKEIGKNSKIDSQSEKSEILEKLDSHKRKFDEIAEKLQSMEKSISKIPKFDEKPKSAKNFVLKHVFNNVIEFEEDKYNYSEWETHFNVNWRISVKRLSNYLAFYTHCKSIAPSCKWSIQTKFEFKAAGRNQNVIKTSEYCYEENNGYGFHQFLGWEEMKNGYLVNGNLTVEVEVRILKMTGFGKEILRNFNESIKDCSDVELVVKDRKFYLCKMFLALQSSYFKSLLLGNFEESQKKEIELKDIDPDDFQNFLELIHGESSIDDDTVSGILQLADMYDVPTAIRRCEEFLLEKSTKSAKKLFEMAARYNLENLKEKCMSGIKTFADFQSILPGEIETLNHSLMAELLKKSRTL
;
A
#
# COMPACT_ATOMS: atom_id res chain seq x y z
N MET A 1 -16.12 12.10 -16.02
CA MET A 1 -16.06 12.62 -17.42
C MET A 1 -15.69 11.45 -18.32
N ASN A 2 -16.55 11.03 -19.25
CA ASN A 2 -16.40 9.74 -19.95
C ASN A 2 -15.19 9.74 -20.90
N ALA A 3 -14.37 8.67 -20.88
CA ALA A 3 -13.11 8.54 -21.62
C ALA A 3 -13.27 8.78 -23.14
N GLU A 4 -14.47 8.50 -23.66
CA GLU A 4 -14.85 8.72 -25.06
C GLU A 4 -14.85 10.21 -25.46
N ASN A 5 -15.20 11.12 -24.54
CA ASN A 5 -15.21 12.56 -24.81
C ASN A 5 -13.79 13.15 -24.82
N THR A 6 -12.92 12.68 -23.93
CA THR A 6 -11.49 13.04 -23.93
C THR A 6 -10.82 12.55 -25.22
N PHE A 7 -11.18 11.35 -25.68
CA PHE A 7 -10.69 10.76 -26.93
C PHE A 7 -11.15 11.52 -28.18
N ARG A 8 -12.42 11.95 -28.25
CA ARG A 8 -12.92 12.78 -29.38
C ARG A 8 -12.24 14.15 -29.45
N ILE A 9 -11.87 14.73 -28.31
CA ILE A 9 -11.13 16.00 -28.23
C ILE A 9 -9.69 15.81 -28.72
N PHE A 10 -9.03 14.72 -28.33
CA PHE A 10 -7.69 14.37 -28.79
C PHE A 10 -7.64 14.04 -30.29
N ALA A 11 -8.58 13.23 -30.78
CA ALA A 11 -8.68 12.88 -32.21
C ALA A 11 -8.97 14.10 -33.11
N LYS A 12 -9.78 15.07 -32.63
CA LYS A 12 -9.99 16.35 -33.31
C LYS A 12 -8.73 17.22 -33.34
N LYS A 13 -7.93 17.25 -32.26
CA LYS A 13 -6.65 17.96 -32.22
C LYS A 13 -5.61 17.32 -33.14
N ALA A 14 -5.51 15.99 -33.15
CA ALA A 14 -4.61 15.24 -34.01
C ALA A 14 -4.90 15.48 -35.50
N LYS A 15 -6.16 15.36 -35.93
CA LYS A 15 -6.57 15.68 -37.32
C LYS A 15 -6.25 17.12 -37.73
N LYS A 16 -6.39 18.09 -36.81
CA LYS A 16 -6.09 19.51 -37.09
C LYS A 16 -4.59 19.75 -37.29
N ILE A 17 -3.73 18.98 -36.61
CA ILE A 17 -2.27 19.03 -36.74
C ILE A 17 -1.81 18.36 -38.04
N THR A 18 -2.43 17.25 -38.46
CA THR A 18 -2.14 16.60 -39.76
C THR A 18 -2.50 17.49 -40.95
N VAL A 19 -3.57 18.27 -40.85
CA VAL A 19 -3.96 19.27 -41.88
C VAL A 19 -2.98 20.44 -41.93
N LEU A 20 -2.42 20.86 -40.78
CA LEU A 20 -1.38 21.90 -40.71
C LEU A 20 -0.03 21.40 -41.28
N GLN A 21 0.30 20.13 -41.10
CA GLN A 21 1.48 19.49 -41.71
C GLN A 21 1.39 19.44 -43.24
N ARG A 22 0.21 19.16 -43.81
CA ARG A 22 -0.02 19.21 -45.28
C ARG A 22 0.05 20.64 -45.84
N ARG A 23 -0.31 21.68 -45.08
CA ARG A 23 -0.16 23.09 -45.52
C ARG A 23 1.28 23.59 -45.43
N SER A 24 2.05 23.12 -44.45
CA SER A 24 3.47 23.46 -44.27
C SER A 24 4.36 22.90 -45.40
N SER A 25 4.00 21.73 -45.94
CA SER A 25 4.74 21.06 -47.04
C SER A 25 4.60 21.74 -48.41
N TYR A 26 3.66 22.68 -48.59
CA TYR A 26 3.54 23.49 -49.82
C TYR A 26 4.21 24.87 -49.74
N LEU A 27 4.69 25.29 -48.57
CA LEU A 27 5.30 26.61 -48.32
C LEU A 27 6.70 26.43 -47.73
N SER A 28 7.62 25.88 -48.52
CA SER A 28 9.07 26.02 -48.30
C SER A 28 9.81 25.60 -49.57
N CYS A 29 9.72 26.42 -50.61
CA CYS A 29 10.87 26.63 -51.47
C CYS A 29 11.74 27.69 -50.78
N ASN A 30 13.01 27.33 -50.58
CA ASN A 30 14.12 28.16 -50.11
C ASN A 30 14.33 28.24 -48.58
N ASN A 31 15.45 27.62 -48.21
CA ASN A 31 16.30 27.80 -47.03
C ASN A 31 16.12 26.84 -45.83
N LEU A 32 17.23 26.11 -45.62
CA LEU A 32 17.70 25.41 -44.41
C LEU A 32 16.96 24.12 -43.98
N CYS A 33 17.60 22.99 -44.34
CA CYS A 33 17.43 21.66 -43.76
C CYS A 33 17.58 21.65 -42.22
N TYR A 34 16.99 20.64 -41.56
CA TYR A 34 16.99 20.28 -40.12
C TYR A 34 15.71 20.54 -39.30
N ALA A 35 14.69 21.22 -39.82
CA ALA A 35 13.41 21.37 -39.11
C ALA A 35 12.54 20.09 -39.00
N PRO A 36 12.48 19.17 -39.99
CA PRO A 36 11.53 18.05 -39.94
C PRO A 36 11.87 16.98 -38.90
N LEU A 37 13.15 16.62 -38.74
CA LEU A 37 13.59 15.55 -37.83
C LEU A 37 13.41 15.92 -36.35
N LYS A 38 13.70 17.18 -35.98
CA LYS A 38 13.50 17.69 -34.62
C LYS A 38 12.02 17.75 -34.23
N PHE A 39 11.13 18.02 -35.19
CA PHE A 39 9.69 18.02 -34.95
C PHE A 39 9.14 16.59 -34.80
N GLN A 40 9.67 15.62 -35.56
CA GLN A 40 9.27 14.22 -35.44
C GLN A 40 9.77 13.53 -34.16
N LEU A 41 10.99 13.85 -33.69
CA LEU A 41 11.49 13.36 -32.39
C LEU A 41 10.70 13.94 -31.20
N ARG A 42 10.24 15.19 -31.29
CA ARG A 42 9.28 15.75 -30.33
C ARG A 42 7.93 15.04 -30.37
N TYR A 43 7.45 14.66 -31.55
CA TYR A 43 6.19 13.91 -31.69
C TYR A 43 6.30 12.48 -31.14
N LEU A 44 7.43 11.80 -31.37
CA LEU A 44 7.73 10.51 -30.75
C LEU A 44 7.87 10.61 -29.22
N SER A 45 8.51 11.67 -28.72
CA SER A 45 8.59 11.97 -27.29
C SER A 45 7.21 12.26 -26.66
N ILE A 46 6.30 12.90 -27.39
CA ILE A 46 4.91 13.12 -26.96
C ILE A 46 4.10 11.81 -26.96
N LEU A 47 4.34 10.93 -27.93
CA LEU A 47 3.74 9.58 -27.96
C LEU A 47 4.29 8.69 -26.84
N LEU A 48 5.60 8.75 -26.56
CA LEU A 48 6.29 8.05 -25.46
C LEU A 48 5.97 8.60 -24.06
N THR A 49 5.44 9.82 -23.95
CA THR A 49 4.95 10.35 -22.67
C THR A 49 3.48 9.99 -22.44
N ALA A 50 2.69 9.82 -23.51
CA ALA A 50 1.33 9.29 -23.43
C ALA A 50 1.28 7.81 -22.98
N THR A 51 2.35 7.03 -23.17
CA THR A 51 2.44 5.62 -22.74
C THR A 51 2.44 5.39 -21.23
N ASN A 52 2.75 6.42 -20.42
CA ASN A 52 2.76 6.30 -18.96
C ASN A 52 1.37 6.52 -18.31
N THR A 53 0.31 6.70 -19.11
CA THR A 53 -1.05 6.97 -18.58
C THR A 53 -2.16 6.12 -19.21
N MET A 54 -1.83 5.20 -20.12
CA MET A 54 -2.83 4.36 -20.80
C MET A 54 -2.65 2.86 -20.51
N PRO A 55 -3.75 2.08 -20.41
CA PRO A 55 -3.67 0.63 -20.28
C PRO A 55 -2.94 0.00 -21.46
N LEU A 56 -2.05 -0.96 -21.19
CA LEU A 56 -1.16 -1.59 -22.18
C LEU A 56 -1.91 -2.16 -23.40
N SER A 57 -3.12 -2.68 -23.20
CA SER A 57 -3.98 -3.23 -24.26
C SER A 57 -4.38 -2.19 -25.32
N VAL A 58 -4.44 -0.90 -24.97
CA VAL A 58 -4.77 0.18 -25.89
C VAL A 58 -3.55 0.59 -26.72
N PHE A 59 -2.35 0.50 -26.13
CA PHE A 59 -1.09 0.80 -26.82
C PHE A 59 -0.79 -0.23 -27.92
N GLU A 60 -0.96 -1.52 -27.62
CA GLU A 60 -0.72 -2.61 -28.57
C GLU A 60 -1.70 -2.62 -29.76
N LEU A 61 -2.99 -2.37 -29.51
CA LEU A 61 -4.03 -2.46 -30.56
C LEU A 61 -4.08 -1.24 -31.49
N PHE A 62 -3.70 -0.04 -31.01
CA PHE A 62 -3.98 1.20 -31.74
C PHE A 62 -2.76 2.09 -32.00
N ILE A 63 -1.71 2.05 -31.18
CA ILE A 63 -0.57 2.98 -31.29
C ILE A 63 0.65 2.29 -31.91
N LEU A 64 0.94 1.06 -31.49
CA LEU A 64 2.08 0.28 -31.99
C LEU A 64 2.06 0.09 -33.53
N PRO A 65 0.91 -0.23 -34.17
CA PRO A 65 0.86 -0.39 -35.61
C PRO A 65 1.10 0.92 -36.38
N GLU A 66 0.63 2.06 -35.86
CA GLU A 66 0.85 3.37 -36.47
C GLU A 66 2.31 3.82 -36.37
N ILE A 67 2.97 3.57 -35.22
CA ILE A 67 4.40 3.85 -35.05
C ILE A 67 5.24 2.99 -36.01
N CYS A 68 4.92 1.70 -36.14
CA CYS A 68 5.56 0.80 -37.09
C CYS A 68 5.32 1.22 -38.56
N ALA A 69 4.12 1.70 -38.89
CA ALA A 69 3.82 2.22 -40.23
C ALA A 69 4.58 3.51 -40.56
N ILE A 70 4.67 4.46 -39.61
CA ILE A 70 5.43 5.71 -39.77
C ILE A 70 6.92 5.42 -39.96
N MET A 71 7.48 4.47 -39.21
CA MET A 71 8.87 4.04 -39.38
C MET A 71 9.08 3.30 -40.72
N GLY A 72 8.10 2.52 -41.17
CA GLY A 72 8.13 1.84 -42.47
C GLY A 72 8.03 2.78 -43.68
N ASP A 73 7.23 3.84 -43.61
CA ASP A 73 7.08 4.84 -44.67
C ASP A 73 8.28 5.79 -44.74
N ASN A 74 8.89 6.14 -43.61
CA ASN A 74 10.14 6.91 -43.55
C ASN A 74 11.30 6.18 -44.27
N ASN A 75 11.36 4.84 -44.21
CA ASN A 75 12.34 4.05 -44.96
C ASN A 75 12.16 4.16 -46.48
N LYS A 76 10.92 4.31 -46.97
CA LYS A 76 10.62 4.48 -48.40
C LYS A 76 10.88 5.91 -48.89
N GLU A 77 10.62 6.93 -48.07
CA GLU A 77 10.84 8.34 -48.44
C GLU A 77 12.31 8.76 -48.42
N ILE A 78 13.13 8.28 -47.47
CA ILE A 78 14.59 8.51 -47.45
C ILE A 78 15.27 7.85 -48.66
N GLY A 79 14.69 6.77 -49.19
CA GLY A 79 15.09 6.16 -50.46
C GLY A 79 14.87 7.06 -51.68
N LYS A 80 13.87 7.96 -51.64
CA LYS A 80 13.44 8.79 -52.78
C LYS A 80 13.89 10.25 -52.72
N ASN A 81 14.15 10.81 -51.53
CA ASN A 81 14.56 12.21 -51.37
C ASN A 81 15.91 12.32 -50.67
N SER A 82 17.00 12.36 -51.43
CA SER A 82 18.28 12.88 -50.94
C SER A 82 19.20 13.32 -52.09
N LYS A 83 19.36 14.63 -52.29
CA LYS A 83 20.68 15.18 -52.63
C LYS A 83 21.49 15.18 -51.33
N ILE A 84 22.12 14.04 -51.04
CA ILE A 84 23.13 13.89 -49.98
C ILE A 84 24.38 13.41 -50.72
N ASP A 85 25.39 14.26 -50.77
CA ASP A 85 26.64 14.06 -51.50
C ASP A 85 27.58 13.15 -50.68
N SER A 86 27.28 11.85 -50.64
CA SER A 86 28.22 10.72 -50.57
C SER A 86 27.44 9.45 -50.20
N GLN A 87 27.67 8.35 -50.92
CA GLN A 87 27.05 7.05 -50.62
C GLN A 87 27.43 6.50 -49.22
N SER A 88 28.52 7.00 -48.62
CA SER A 88 29.05 6.60 -47.31
C SER A 88 28.12 7.02 -46.16
N GLU A 89 27.63 8.25 -46.13
CA GLU A 89 26.81 8.75 -45.01
C GLU A 89 25.40 8.13 -45.00
N LYS A 90 24.84 7.85 -46.17
CA LYS A 90 23.52 7.18 -46.29
C LYS A 90 23.59 5.74 -45.78
N SER A 91 24.69 5.05 -46.04
CA SER A 91 24.97 3.69 -45.54
C SER A 91 25.03 3.68 -44.01
N GLU A 92 25.77 4.62 -43.42
CA GLU A 92 26.00 4.68 -41.97
C GLU A 92 24.72 5.01 -41.18
N ILE A 93 23.85 5.86 -41.74
CA ILE A 93 22.54 6.18 -41.13
C ILE A 93 21.60 4.97 -41.21
N LEU A 94 21.58 4.25 -42.33
CA LEU A 94 20.75 3.05 -42.50
C LEU A 94 21.14 1.95 -41.52
N GLU A 95 22.46 1.76 -41.32
CA GLU A 95 23.00 0.78 -40.40
C GLU A 95 22.69 1.11 -38.94
N LYS A 96 22.79 2.41 -38.56
CA LYS A 96 22.36 2.88 -37.23
C LYS A 96 20.86 2.72 -37.01
N LEU A 97 20.04 2.88 -38.05
CA LEU A 97 18.58 2.73 -37.94
C LEU A 97 18.18 1.26 -37.78
N ASP A 98 18.81 0.36 -38.54
CA ASP A 98 18.61 -1.09 -38.40
C ASP A 98 19.09 -1.61 -37.03
N SER A 99 20.17 -1.03 -36.50
CA SER A 99 20.64 -1.33 -35.13
C SER A 99 19.58 -0.94 -34.08
N HIS A 100 18.99 0.24 -34.19
CA HIS A 100 17.93 0.66 -33.26
C HIS A 100 16.68 -0.21 -33.39
N LYS A 101 16.29 -0.58 -34.61
CA LYS A 101 15.15 -1.47 -34.85
C LYS A 101 15.33 -2.81 -34.13
N ARG A 102 16.51 -3.44 -34.25
CA ARG A 102 16.83 -4.70 -33.55
C ARG A 102 16.75 -4.56 -32.03
N LYS A 103 17.20 -3.44 -31.46
CA LYS A 103 17.09 -3.17 -30.01
C LYS A 103 15.63 -3.04 -29.56
N PHE A 104 14.77 -2.44 -30.38
CA PHE A 104 13.35 -2.35 -30.08
C PHE A 104 12.67 -3.72 -30.13
N ASP A 105 13.00 -4.54 -31.15
CA ASP A 105 12.48 -5.91 -31.26
C ASP A 105 12.88 -6.75 -30.03
N GLU A 106 14.12 -6.61 -29.54
CA GLU A 106 14.61 -7.31 -28.34
C GLU A 106 13.89 -6.86 -27.05
N ILE A 107 13.55 -5.58 -26.93
CA ILE A 107 12.77 -5.06 -25.80
C ILE A 107 11.33 -5.59 -25.85
N ALA A 108 10.74 -5.66 -27.04
CA ALA A 108 9.39 -6.19 -27.22
C ALA A 108 9.28 -7.67 -26.81
N GLU A 109 10.26 -8.50 -27.19
CA GLU A 109 10.30 -9.91 -26.77
C GLU A 109 10.46 -10.06 -25.24
N LYS A 110 11.31 -9.23 -24.62
CA LYS A 110 11.49 -9.23 -23.15
C LYS A 110 10.21 -8.84 -22.41
N LEU A 111 9.46 -7.87 -22.93
CA LEU A 111 8.17 -7.46 -22.37
C LEU A 111 7.12 -8.59 -22.47
N GLN A 112 7.00 -9.26 -23.62
CA GLN A 112 6.10 -10.40 -23.77
C GLN A 112 6.44 -11.56 -22.82
N SER A 113 7.73 -11.83 -22.60
CA SER A 113 8.19 -12.83 -21.65
C SER A 113 7.84 -12.48 -20.20
N MET A 114 7.97 -11.21 -19.82
CA MET A 114 7.56 -10.71 -18.50
C MET A 114 6.05 -10.82 -18.30
N GLU A 115 5.23 -10.44 -19.28
CA GLU A 115 3.77 -10.57 -19.20
C GLU A 115 3.31 -12.01 -19.03
N LYS A 116 3.94 -12.93 -19.76
CA LYS A 116 3.66 -14.37 -19.64
C LYS A 116 4.05 -14.91 -18.26
N SER A 117 5.00 -14.27 -17.59
CA SER A 117 5.39 -14.59 -16.21
C SER A 117 4.43 -13.97 -15.19
N ILE A 118 3.98 -12.74 -15.40
CA ILE A 118 3.02 -12.03 -14.56
C ILE A 118 1.63 -12.68 -14.61
N SER A 119 1.22 -13.19 -15.78
CA SER A 119 -0.08 -13.89 -15.96
C SER A 119 -0.19 -15.21 -15.18
N LYS A 120 0.94 -15.75 -14.69
CA LYS A 120 1.00 -16.96 -13.86
C LYS A 120 0.94 -16.66 -12.36
N ILE A 121 1.02 -15.39 -11.98
CA ILE A 121 0.81 -14.96 -10.59
C ILE A 121 -0.71 -15.05 -10.33
N PRO A 122 -1.15 -15.74 -9.25
CA PRO A 122 -2.56 -15.80 -8.92
C PRO A 122 -3.12 -14.39 -8.78
N LYS A 123 -4.19 -14.08 -9.52
CA LYS A 123 -4.91 -12.82 -9.39
C LYS A 123 -5.42 -12.72 -7.96
N PHE A 124 -4.89 -11.78 -7.20
CA PHE A 124 -5.50 -11.38 -5.94
C PHE A 124 -6.86 -10.75 -6.30
N ASP A 125 -7.93 -11.48 -6.02
CA ASP A 125 -9.27 -10.92 -6.02
C ASP A 125 -9.24 -9.67 -5.11
N GLU A 126 -9.65 -8.52 -5.65
CA GLU A 126 -9.93 -7.33 -4.86
C GLU A 126 -11.06 -7.68 -3.88
N LYS A 127 -10.67 -8.18 -2.71
CA LYS A 127 -11.55 -8.22 -1.55
C LYS A 127 -11.92 -6.77 -1.20
N PRO A 128 -13.20 -6.50 -0.87
CA PRO A 128 -13.56 -5.22 -0.28
C PRO A 128 -12.70 -4.98 0.96
N LYS A 129 -12.23 -3.73 1.12
CA LYS A 129 -11.53 -3.15 2.29
C LYS A 129 -11.54 -4.08 3.51
N SER A 130 -10.37 -4.47 4.01
CA SER A 130 -10.21 -5.37 5.16
C SER A 130 -11.13 -4.98 6.32
N ALA A 131 -12.31 -5.62 6.37
CA ALA A 131 -13.19 -5.51 7.52
C ALA A 131 -12.39 -6.08 8.70
N LYS A 132 -12.20 -5.30 9.76
CA LYS A 132 -11.54 -5.77 10.98
C LYS A 132 -12.53 -6.70 11.69
N ASN A 133 -12.42 -8.00 11.44
CA ASN A 133 -13.34 -9.01 11.96
C ASN A 133 -12.61 -10.09 12.78
N PHE A 134 -13.27 -10.59 13.82
CA PHE A 134 -12.78 -11.67 14.68
C PHE A 134 -13.95 -12.36 15.38
N VAL A 135 -13.71 -13.55 15.95
CA VAL A 135 -14.72 -14.33 16.67
C VAL A 135 -14.22 -14.61 18.08
N LEU A 136 -15.01 -14.22 19.07
CA LEU A 136 -14.81 -14.60 20.46
C LEU A 136 -15.63 -15.86 20.73
N LYS A 137 -15.03 -16.92 21.26
CA LYS A 137 -15.72 -18.19 21.50
C LYS A 137 -15.42 -18.71 22.89
N HIS A 138 -16.45 -19.11 23.63
CA HIS A 138 -16.29 -19.64 24.97
C HIS A 138 -17.29 -20.75 25.30
N VAL A 139 -16.87 -21.65 26.18
CA VAL A 139 -17.70 -22.73 26.73
C VAL A 139 -17.88 -22.49 28.21
N PHE A 140 -19.08 -22.10 28.62
CA PHE A 140 -19.43 -21.93 30.03
C PHE A 140 -19.85 -23.27 30.62
N ASN A 141 -19.20 -23.66 31.71
CA ASN A 141 -19.50 -24.91 32.43
C ASN A 141 -20.49 -24.63 33.58
N ASN A 142 -21.28 -25.64 33.95
CA ASN A 142 -22.21 -25.60 35.08
C ASN A 142 -23.17 -24.39 35.07
N VAL A 143 -23.64 -23.99 33.88
CA VAL A 143 -24.46 -22.77 33.70
C VAL A 143 -25.76 -22.79 34.52
N ILE A 144 -26.29 -23.98 34.80
CA ILE A 144 -27.49 -24.18 35.62
C ILE A 144 -27.30 -23.65 37.05
N GLU A 145 -26.08 -23.69 37.56
CA GLU A 145 -25.70 -23.28 38.92
C GLU A 145 -25.37 -21.78 39.00
N PHE A 146 -25.44 -21.04 37.89
CA PHE A 146 -25.13 -19.61 37.91
C PHE A 146 -26.09 -18.85 38.83
N GLU A 147 -25.48 -18.07 39.72
CA GLU A 147 -26.17 -17.15 40.62
C GLU A 147 -26.94 -16.09 39.81
N GLU A 148 -28.10 -15.73 40.34
CA GLU A 148 -28.92 -14.65 39.81
C GLU A 148 -28.13 -13.33 39.83
N ASP A 149 -28.28 -12.54 38.77
CA ASP A 149 -27.65 -11.23 38.61
C ASP A 149 -26.10 -11.21 38.55
N LYS A 150 -25.43 -12.36 38.53
CA LYS A 150 -23.96 -12.46 38.51
C LYS A 150 -23.39 -12.67 37.11
N TYR A 151 -22.37 -11.90 36.76
CA TYR A 151 -21.64 -12.06 35.51
C TYR A 151 -20.63 -13.20 35.59
N ASN A 152 -20.65 -14.06 34.58
CA ASN A 152 -19.64 -15.10 34.34
C ASN A 152 -18.91 -14.73 33.05
N TYR A 153 -17.58 -14.57 33.12
CA TYR A 153 -16.77 -14.01 32.05
C TYR A 153 -15.90 -15.07 31.39
N SER A 154 -15.63 -14.91 30.09
CA SER A 154 -14.48 -15.53 29.45
C SER A 154 -13.18 -14.79 29.80
N GLU A 155 -12.06 -15.38 29.42
CA GLU A 155 -10.77 -14.70 29.39
C GLU A 155 -10.78 -13.50 28.44
N TRP A 156 -9.84 -12.58 28.66
CA TRP A 156 -9.61 -11.46 27.76
C TRP A 156 -8.81 -11.90 26.52
N GLU A 157 -9.27 -11.47 25.35
CA GLU A 157 -8.60 -11.65 24.06
C GLU A 157 -8.29 -10.27 23.45
N THR A 158 -7.05 -10.05 23.01
CA THR A 158 -6.65 -8.77 22.41
C THR A 158 -6.84 -8.81 20.90
N HIS A 159 -7.66 -7.90 20.38
CA HIS A 159 -7.84 -7.69 18.94
C HIS A 159 -7.81 -6.20 18.62
N PHE A 160 -6.96 -5.82 17.65
CA PHE A 160 -6.84 -4.44 17.16
C PHE A 160 -6.57 -3.39 18.27
N ASN A 161 -5.64 -3.69 19.18
CA ASN A 161 -5.29 -2.84 20.34
C ASN A 161 -6.44 -2.57 21.31
N VAL A 162 -7.36 -3.52 21.40
CA VAL A 162 -8.50 -3.49 22.31
C VAL A 162 -8.62 -4.87 22.96
N ASN A 163 -8.87 -4.90 24.26
CA ASN A 163 -9.19 -6.12 24.97
C ASN A 163 -10.69 -6.38 24.89
N TRP A 164 -11.04 -7.60 24.50
CA TRP A 164 -12.40 -8.06 24.37
C TRP A 164 -12.62 -9.29 25.24
N ARG A 165 -13.83 -9.46 25.76
CA ARG A 165 -14.26 -10.73 26.36
C ARG A 165 -15.76 -10.85 26.26
N ILE A 166 -16.28 -12.04 26.46
CA ILE A 166 -17.72 -12.27 26.52
C ILE A 166 -18.15 -12.63 27.93
N SER A 167 -19.41 -12.38 28.24
CA SER A 167 -19.98 -12.77 29.53
C SER A 167 -21.41 -13.22 29.37
N VAL A 168 -21.81 -14.18 30.18
CA VAL A 168 -23.21 -14.53 30.36
C VAL A 168 -23.64 -14.30 31.80
N LYS A 169 -24.93 -14.02 31.99
CA LYS A 169 -25.51 -13.72 33.30
C LYS A 169 -26.92 -14.28 33.34
N ARG A 170 -27.28 -14.90 34.46
CA ARG A 170 -28.67 -15.26 34.72
C ARG A 170 -29.44 -14.00 35.10
N LEU A 171 -30.52 -13.71 34.38
CA LEU A 171 -31.36 -12.56 34.63
C LEU A 171 -32.84 -12.95 34.52
N SER A 172 -33.48 -13.09 35.67
CA SER A 172 -34.83 -13.63 35.86
C SER A 172 -34.98 -14.99 35.14
N ASN A 173 -35.85 -15.05 34.13
CA ASN A 173 -36.10 -16.25 33.34
C ASN A 173 -35.32 -16.28 32.03
N TYR A 174 -34.24 -15.49 31.91
CA TYR A 174 -33.45 -15.40 30.71
C TYR A 174 -31.95 -15.55 30.99
N LEU A 175 -31.25 -16.09 30.01
CA LEU A 175 -29.81 -15.93 29.86
C LEU A 175 -29.56 -14.57 29.19
N ALA A 176 -28.81 -13.71 29.86
CA ALA A 176 -28.26 -12.50 29.28
C ALA A 176 -26.87 -12.79 28.71
N PHE A 177 -26.53 -12.18 27.58
CA PHE A 177 -25.28 -12.43 26.86
C PHE A 177 -24.68 -11.11 26.36
N TYR A 178 -23.43 -10.82 26.73
CA TYR A 178 -22.75 -9.55 26.46
C TYR A 178 -21.32 -9.73 25.95
N THR A 179 -20.86 -8.73 25.21
CA THR A 179 -19.46 -8.48 24.87
C THR A 179 -18.96 -7.26 25.63
N HIS A 180 -17.78 -7.39 26.21
CA HIS A 180 -17.10 -6.34 26.95
C HIS A 180 -15.93 -5.84 26.14
N CYS A 181 -15.79 -4.52 26.10
CA CYS A 181 -14.69 -3.85 25.43
C CYS A 181 -13.92 -3.04 26.47
N LYS A 182 -12.59 -3.21 26.47
CA LYS A 182 -11.68 -2.39 27.25
C LYS A 182 -10.55 -1.90 26.35
N SER A 183 -10.50 -0.59 26.16
CA SER A 183 -9.46 0.05 25.35
C SER A 183 -8.08 -0.09 26.02
N ILE A 184 -7.06 -0.33 25.20
CA ILE A 184 -5.63 -0.26 25.58
C ILE A 184 -5.07 1.13 25.21
N ALA A 185 -5.85 1.98 24.54
CA ALA A 185 -5.37 3.26 24.02
C ALA A 185 -4.96 4.21 25.16
N PRO A 186 -3.89 5.01 24.94
CA PRO A 186 -3.45 6.04 25.88
C PRO A 186 -4.40 7.26 25.93
N SER A 187 -5.22 7.46 24.90
CA SER A 187 -6.19 8.56 24.82
C SER A 187 -7.44 8.30 25.67
N CYS A 188 -7.87 9.30 26.41
CA CYS A 188 -9.12 9.31 27.17
C CYS A 188 -10.39 9.51 26.31
N LYS A 189 -10.24 9.76 24.99
CA LYS A 189 -11.35 9.87 24.04
C LYS A 189 -11.13 8.93 22.87
N TRP A 190 -11.90 7.85 22.85
CA TRP A 190 -11.86 6.84 21.78
C TRP A 190 -13.27 6.38 21.43
N SER A 191 -13.48 5.85 20.22
CA SER A 191 -14.73 5.17 19.88
C SER A 191 -14.49 3.95 19.00
N ILE A 192 -15.32 2.92 19.15
CA ILE A 192 -15.32 1.74 18.29
C ILE A 192 -16.75 1.45 17.86
N GLN A 193 -17.03 1.70 16.59
CA GLN A 193 -18.28 1.33 15.97
C GLN A 193 -18.20 -0.13 15.52
N THR A 194 -19.14 -0.95 15.98
CA THR A 194 -19.13 -2.40 15.81
C THR A 194 -20.47 -2.91 15.31
N LYS A 195 -20.42 -4.02 14.58
CA LYS A 195 -21.54 -4.89 14.30
C LYS A 195 -21.23 -6.26 14.90
N PHE A 196 -22.19 -6.79 15.64
CA PHE A 196 -22.09 -8.05 16.34
C PHE A 196 -23.07 -9.08 15.79
N GLU A 197 -22.64 -10.33 15.77
CA GLU A 197 -23.51 -11.50 15.66
C GLU A 197 -23.26 -12.41 16.87
N PHE A 198 -24.20 -12.41 17.81
CA PHE A 198 -24.18 -13.24 19.01
C PHE A 198 -24.85 -14.58 18.71
N LYS A 199 -24.18 -15.67 19.04
CA LYS A 199 -24.67 -17.03 18.82
C LYS A 199 -24.51 -17.90 20.06
N ALA A 200 -25.55 -18.66 20.39
CA ALA A 200 -25.43 -19.82 21.27
C ALA A 200 -25.74 -21.09 20.48
N ALA A 201 -24.83 -22.06 20.58
CA ALA A 201 -24.94 -23.32 19.89
C ALA A 201 -25.56 -24.39 20.80
N GLY A 202 -26.62 -25.02 20.33
CA GLY A 202 -27.30 -26.13 21.01
C GLY A 202 -27.14 -27.46 20.30
N ARG A 203 -27.88 -28.47 20.76
CA ARG A 203 -27.76 -29.85 20.24
C ARG A 203 -28.21 -29.98 18.78
N ASN A 204 -29.35 -29.35 18.46
CA ASN A 204 -30.01 -29.46 17.16
C ASN A 204 -30.37 -28.09 16.57
N GLN A 205 -30.01 -27.00 17.25
CA GLN A 205 -30.39 -25.64 16.87
C GLN A 205 -29.37 -24.63 17.37
N ASN A 206 -29.34 -23.47 16.71
CA ASN A 206 -28.56 -22.31 17.13
C ASN A 206 -29.52 -21.13 17.28
N VAL A 207 -29.30 -20.29 18.28
CA VAL A 207 -29.92 -18.97 18.34
C VAL A 207 -28.88 -17.95 17.92
N ILE A 208 -29.27 -17.05 17.02
CA ILE A 208 -28.41 -15.99 16.50
C ILE A 208 -29.15 -14.66 16.65
N LYS A 209 -28.49 -13.65 17.21
CA LYS A 209 -28.99 -12.28 17.29
C LYS A 209 -27.90 -11.32 16.84
N THR A 210 -28.26 -10.36 15.99
CA THR A 210 -27.34 -9.33 15.52
C THR A 210 -27.66 -7.97 16.14
N SER A 211 -26.64 -7.15 16.33
CA SER A 211 -26.82 -5.76 16.75
C SER A 211 -25.63 -4.90 16.35
N GLU A 212 -25.80 -3.59 16.39
CA GLU A 212 -24.74 -2.61 16.20
C GLU A 212 -24.59 -1.76 17.46
N TYR A 213 -23.35 -1.44 17.81
CA TYR A 213 -23.06 -0.63 18.98
C TYR A 213 -21.77 0.17 18.80
N CYS A 214 -21.75 1.37 19.36
CA CYS A 214 -20.58 2.23 19.40
C CYS A 214 -20.09 2.33 20.84
N TYR A 215 -18.92 1.74 21.11
CA TYR A 215 -18.25 1.93 22.39
C TYR A 215 -17.57 3.28 22.40
N GLU A 216 -17.77 4.06 23.46
CA GLU A 216 -17.06 5.32 23.73
C GLU A 216 -16.32 5.29 25.08
N GLU A 217 -16.50 4.20 25.83
CA GLU A 217 -15.93 3.96 27.14
C GLU A 217 -15.80 2.44 27.41
N ASN A 218 -15.12 2.09 28.50
CA ASN A 218 -14.94 0.69 28.88
C ASN A 218 -16.24 0.13 29.48
N ASN A 219 -17.07 -0.53 28.68
CA ASN A 219 -18.34 -1.11 29.13
C ASN A 219 -18.68 -2.45 28.43
N GLY A 220 -19.79 -3.04 28.86
CA GLY A 220 -20.38 -4.24 28.29
C GLY A 220 -21.64 -3.91 27.49
N TYR A 221 -21.83 -4.57 26.35
CA TYR A 221 -23.00 -4.42 25.49
C TYR A 221 -23.52 -5.79 25.05
N GLY A 222 -24.84 -5.94 24.91
CA GLY A 222 -25.44 -7.20 24.51
C GLY A 222 -26.93 -7.27 24.81
N PHE A 223 -27.43 -8.49 24.99
CA PHE A 223 -28.86 -8.76 25.15
C PHE A 223 -29.17 -9.21 26.57
N HIS A 224 -30.00 -8.43 27.28
CA HIS A 224 -30.56 -8.80 28.59
C HIS A 224 -31.44 -10.06 28.52
N GLN A 225 -32.16 -10.24 27.41
CA GLN A 225 -33.03 -11.38 27.15
C GLN A 225 -32.55 -12.11 25.89
N PHE A 226 -31.33 -12.66 25.94
CA PHE A 226 -30.75 -13.34 24.79
C PHE A 226 -31.50 -14.64 24.49
N LEU A 227 -31.67 -15.51 25.49
CA LEU A 227 -32.29 -16.84 25.35
C LEU A 227 -33.11 -17.16 26.61
N GLY A 228 -34.28 -17.79 26.48
CA GLY A 228 -35.07 -18.21 27.63
C GLY A 228 -34.31 -19.23 28.49
N TRP A 229 -34.38 -19.12 29.81
CA TRP A 229 -33.59 -19.96 30.72
C TRP A 229 -33.97 -21.44 30.61
N GLU A 230 -35.27 -21.74 30.55
CA GLU A 230 -35.77 -23.11 30.35
C GLU A 230 -35.48 -23.64 28.93
N GLU A 231 -35.56 -22.77 27.92
CA GLU A 231 -35.18 -23.13 26.55
C GLU A 231 -33.69 -23.48 26.46
N MET A 232 -32.83 -22.69 27.11
CA MET A 232 -31.40 -22.92 27.21
C MET A 232 -31.09 -24.28 27.85
N LYS A 233 -31.72 -24.58 29.00
CA LYS A 233 -31.55 -25.88 29.69
C LYS A 233 -31.89 -27.06 28.80
N ASN A 234 -33.01 -26.98 28.06
CA ASN A 234 -33.55 -28.11 27.32
C ASN A 234 -32.90 -28.30 25.95
N GLY A 235 -32.50 -27.22 25.28
CA GLY A 235 -32.04 -27.25 23.89
C GLY A 235 -30.55 -26.97 23.68
N TYR A 236 -29.91 -26.24 24.61
CA TYR A 236 -28.60 -25.61 24.34
C TYR A 236 -27.45 -26.15 25.20
N LEU A 237 -27.74 -26.86 26.29
CA LEU A 237 -26.71 -27.48 27.10
C LEU A 237 -26.27 -28.84 26.54
N VAL A 238 -24.98 -28.94 26.21
CA VAL A 238 -24.32 -30.20 25.81
C VAL A 238 -23.42 -30.64 26.97
N ASN A 239 -23.75 -31.77 27.60
CA ASN A 239 -23.06 -32.25 28.80
C ASN A 239 -22.96 -31.21 29.94
N GLY A 240 -24.00 -30.39 30.11
CA GLY A 240 -24.03 -29.32 31.12
C GLY A 240 -23.33 -28.02 30.71
N ASN A 241 -22.72 -27.98 29.53
CA ASN A 241 -21.95 -26.85 29.05
C ASN A 241 -22.73 -26.06 27.99
N LEU A 242 -22.61 -24.74 28.04
CA LEU A 242 -23.15 -23.83 27.04
C LEU A 242 -22.01 -23.30 26.16
N THR A 243 -22.10 -23.55 24.86
CA THR A 243 -21.16 -22.98 23.89
C THR A 243 -21.74 -21.71 23.30
N VAL A 244 -21.01 -20.61 23.41
CA VAL A 244 -21.39 -19.33 22.82
C VAL A 244 -20.25 -18.76 21.98
N GLU A 245 -20.59 -18.02 20.95
CA GLU A 245 -19.63 -17.27 20.13
C GLU A 245 -20.22 -15.92 19.72
N VAL A 246 -19.34 -14.93 19.56
CA VAL A 246 -19.70 -13.63 19.01
C VAL A 246 -18.77 -13.31 17.86
N GLU A 247 -19.32 -13.14 16.67
CA GLU A 247 -18.60 -12.53 15.56
C GLU A 247 -18.65 -11.01 15.72
N VAL A 248 -17.47 -10.40 15.77
CA VAL A 248 -17.30 -8.96 15.91
C VAL A 248 -16.77 -8.41 14.59
N ARG A 249 -17.50 -7.44 14.02
CA ARG A 249 -17.05 -6.67 12.86
C ARG A 249 -16.88 -5.21 13.27
N ILE A 250 -15.65 -4.74 13.33
CA ILE A 250 -15.33 -3.34 13.58
C ILE A 250 -15.54 -2.56 12.28
N LEU A 251 -16.46 -1.58 12.32
CA LEU A 251 -16.81 -0.70 11.22
C LEU A 251 -15.90 0.54 11.19
N LYS A 252 -15.59 1.10 12.38
CA LYS A 252 -14.77 2.30 12.54
C LYS A 252 -14.11 2.33 13.91
N MET A 253 -12.89 2.83 14.00
CA MET A 253 -12.19 3.09 15.26
C MET A 253 -11.65 4.53 15.27
N THR A 254 -11.77 5.24 16.39
CA THR A 254 -11.17 6.56 16.61
C THR A 254 -10.47 6.61 17.96
N GLY A 255 -9.41 7.41 18.10
CA GLY A 255 -8.64 7.53 19.35
C GLY A 255 -7.70 6.36 19.65
N PHE A 256 -7.54 5.43 18.69
CA PHE A 256 -6.59 4.31 18.74
C PHE A 256 -5.32 4.56 17.90
N GLY A 257 -5.25 5.70 17.22
CA GLY A 257 -4.00 6.16 16.60
C GLY A 257 -3.04 6.66 17.68
N LYS A 258 -1.74 6.61 17.40
CA LYS A 258 -0.70 7.23 18.23
C LYS A 258 -1.03 8.72 18.43
N GLU A 259 -0.62 9.29 19.57
CA GLU A 259 -0.74 10.72 19.82
C GLU A 259 -0.09 11.50 18.67
N ILE A 260 -0.82 12.48 18.12
CA ILE A 260 -0.30 13.36 17.08
C ILE A 260 0.69 14.33 17.75
N LEU A 261 1.97 14.14 17.48
CA LEU A 261 3.05 14.96 18.03
C LEU A 261 3.14 16.31 17.32
N ARG A 262 2.72 16.36 16.05
CA ARG A 262 2.74 17.59 15.25
C ARG A 262 1.54 17.69 14.32
N ASN A 263 0.86 18.84 14.36
CA ASN A 263 -0.28 19.10 13.48
C ASN A 263 0.17 19.49 12.07
N PHE A 264 -0.36 18.80 11.07
CA PHE A 264 -0.23 19.12 9.64
C PHE A 264 -1.59 19.37 8.96
N ASN A 265 -2.60 19.73 9.75
CA ASN A 265 -3.96 19.98 9.26
C ASN A 265 -4.15 21.45 8.85
N GLU A 266 -5.39 21.85 8.59
CA GLU A 266 -5.72 23.20 8.10
C GLU A 266 -5.29 24.33 9.04
N SER A 267 -5.01 24.04 10.32
CA SER A 267 -4.51 25.05 11.28
C SER A 267 -3.16 25.67 10.90
N ILE A 268 -2.35 25.01 10.05
CA ILE A 268 -1.05 25.52 9.60
C ILE A 268 -1.03 25.92 8.11
N LYS A 269 -2.22 26.06 7.51
CA LYS A 269 -2.37 26.38 6.08
C LYS A 269 -1.65 27.67 5.66
N ASP A 270 -1.67 28.68 6.52
CA ASP A 270 -1.01 29.97 6.25
C ASP A 270 0.53 29.87 6.18
N CYS A 271 1.10 28.79 6.74
CA CYS A 271 2.52 28.49 6.72
C CYS A 271 2.90 27.41 5.69
N SER A 272 1.98 27.06 4.78
CA SER A 272 2.12 25.93 3.85
C SER A 272 1.95 26.39 2.40
N ASP A 273 2.71 25.78 1.48
CA ASP A 273 2.70 26.07 0.03
C ASP A 273 2.36 24.84 -0.82
N VAL A 274 2.03 23.71 -0.18
CA VAL A 274 1.50 22.50 -0.81
C VAL A 274 0.54 21.75 0.13
N GLU A 275 -0.49 21.13 -0.46
CA GLU A 275 -1.41 20.19 0.16
C GLU A 275 -1.14 18.78 -0.41
N LEU A 276 -0.70 17.85 0.43
CA LEU A 276 -0.58 16.43 0.07
C LEU A 276 -1.80 15.68 0.59
N VAL A 277 -2.50 14.97 -0.30
CA VAL A 277 -3.71 14.23 0.03
C VAL A 277 -3.36 12.74 0.09
N VAL A 278 -3.59 12.13 1.25
CA VAL A 278 -3.40 10.70 1.47
C VAL A 278 -4.74 10.10 1.85
N LYS A 279 -5.32 9.31 0.96
CA LYS A 279 -6.71 8.81 1.09
C LYS A 279 -7.67 9.98 1.36
N ASP A 280 -8.25 10.06 2.55
CA ASP A 280 -9.21 11.06 3.00
C ASP A 280 -8.60 12.17 3.87
N ARG A 281 -7.28 12.15 4.11
CA ARG A 281 -6.57 13.11 4.97
C ARG A 281 -5.71 14.07 4.16
N LYS A 282 -5.84 15.36 4.46
CA LYS A 282 -5.03 16.44 3.88
C LYS A 282 -3.89 16.84 4.82
N PHE A 283 -2.70 16.98 4.25
CA PHE A 283 -1.49 17.42 4.93
C PHE A 283 -0.99 18.73 4.30
N TYR A 284 -0.93 19.78 5.10
CA TYR A 284 -0.46 21.11 4.73
C TYR A 284 1.04 21.20 5.05
N LEU A 285 1.88 21.40 4.03
CA LEU A 285 3.34 21.24 4.14
C LEU A 285 4.08 22.33 3.36
N CYS A 286 5.41 22.39 3.57
CA CYS A 286 6.31 23.26 2.85
C CYS A 286 7.13 22.49 1.80
N LYS A 287 7.00 22.84 0.52
CA LYS A 287 7.67 22.23 -0.63
C LYS A 287 9.17 22.22 -0.45
N MET A 288 9.74 23.34 -0.03
CA MET A 288 11.19 23.48 0.11
C MET A 288 11.73 22.60 1.25
N PHE A 289 10.97 22.46 2.33
CA PHE A 289 11.33 21.55 3.42
C PHE A 289 11.33 20.09 2.96
N LEU A 290 10.25 19.64 2.31
CA LEU A 290 10.17 18.27 1.79
C LEU A 290 11.26 17.97 0.76
N ALA A 291 11.51 18.90 -0.16
CA ALA A 291 12.56 18.78 -1.16
C ALA A 291 13.98 18.76 -0.58
N LEU A 292 14.18 19.39 0.59
CA LEU A 292 15.46 19.32 1.30
C LEU A 292 15.67 17.93 1.93
N GLN A 293 14.61 17.29 2.41
CA GLN A 293 14.68 15.98 3.05
C GLN A 293 14.68 14.81 2.05
N SER A 294 14.14 15.00 0.84
CA SER A 294 13.80 13.93 -0.09
C SER A 294 14.12 14.30 -1.53
N SER A 295 14.92 13.48 -2.20
CA SER A 295 15.19 13.66 -3.64
C SER A 295 13.94 13.42 -4.49
N TYR A 296 13.06 12.50 -4.04
CA TYR A 296 11.76 12.24 -4.63
C TYR A 296 10.86 13.49 -4.57
N PHE A 297 10.65 14.07 -3.38
CA PHE A 297 9.83 15.27 -3.24
C PHE A 297 10.47 16.49 -3.91
N LYS A 298 11.80 16.57 -3.97
CA LYS A 298 12.48 17.60 -4.77
C LYS A 298 12.08 17.50 -6.23
N SER A 299 12.11 16.30 -6.79
CA SER A 299 11.73 16.05 -8.18
C SER A 299 10.24 16.32 -8.41
N LEU A 300 9.38 15.85 -7.51
CA LEU A 300 7.93 16.00 -7.59
C LEU A 300 7.47 17.46 -7.47
N LEU A 301 8.01 18.20 -6.50
CA LEU A 301 7.50 19.51 -6.08
C LEU A 301 8.23 20.68 -6.73
N LEU A 302 9.51 20.50 -7.06
CA LEU A 302 10.37 21.55 -7.64
C LEU A 302 10.88 21.21 -9.04
N GLY A 303 10.55 20.02 -9.56
CA GLY A 303 10.90 19.60 -10.91
C GLY A 303 9.94 20.14 -11.98
N ASN A 304 10.10 19.61 -13.19
CA ASN A 304 9.36 20.04 -14.38
C ASN A 304 8.09 19.20 -14.66
N PHE A 305 7.59 18.50 -13.64
CA PHE A 305 6.35 17.71 -13.74
C PHE A 305 5.12 18.59 -13.52
N GLU A 306 3.94 18.14 -13.97
CA GLU A 306 2.69 18.90 -13.80
C GLU A 306 2.36 19.11 -12.31
N GLU A 307 2.75 18.15 -11.47
CA GLU A 307 2.61 18.17 -10.02
C GLU A 307 3.26 19.38 -9.37
N SER A 308 4.39 19.88 -9.90
CA SER A 308 5.09 21.03 -9.31
C SER A 308 4.24 22.31 -9.36
N GLN A 309 3.33 22.40 -10.32
CA GLN A 309 2.40 23.51 -10.51
C GLN A 309 1.08 23.35 -9.73
N LYS A 310 0.82 22.17 -9.17
CA LYS A 310 -0.38 21.90 -8.39
C LYS A 310 -0.21 22.40 -6.95
N LYS A 311 -1.30 22.89 -6.37
CA LYS A 311 -1.41 23.15 -4.94
C LYS A 311 -1.78 21.89 -4.15
N GLU A 312 -2.56 21.01 -4.76
CA GLU A 312 -3.04 19.76 -4.18
C GLU A 312 -2.48 18.58 -4.98
N ILE A 313 -1.84 17.63 -4.30
CA ILE A 313 -1.22 16.45 -4.91
C ILE A 313 -1.66 15.22 -4.13
N GLU A 314 -2.25 14.25 -4.83
CA GLU A 314 -2.67 12.97 -4.25
C GLU A 314 -1.49 11.99 -4.21
N LEU A 315 -1.23 11.40 -3.04
CA LEU A 315 -0.30 10.29 -2.85
C LEU A 315 -1.11 9.00 -2.66
N LYS A 316 -0.84 8.02 -3.53
CA LYS A 316 -1.55 6.74 -3.57
C LYS A 316 -0.77 5.66 -2.84
N ASP A 317 -1.47 4.59 -2.47
CA ASP A 317 -0.87 3.35 -1.93
C ASP A 317 -0.08 3.51 -0.63
N ILE A 318 -0.38 4.53 0.17
CA ILE A 318 0.20 4.73 1.51
C ILE A 318 -0.89 4.90 2.58
N ASP A 319 -0.55 4.59 3.83
CA ASP A 319 -1.44 4.80 4.96
C ASP A 319 -1.29 6.22 5.57
N PRO A 320 -2.40 6.93 5.87
CA PRO A 320 -2.32 8.28 6.42
C PRO A 320 -1.73 8.33 7.84
N ASP A 321 -1.82 7.27 8.63
CA ASP A 321 -1.21 7.24 9.96
C ASP A 321 0.30 6.99 9.87
N ASP A 322 0.74 6.11 8.95
CA ASP A 322 2.17 5.95 8.63
C ASP A 322 2.76 7.25 8.09
N PHE A 323 2.03 7.95 7.21
CA PHE A 323 2.46 9.23 6.66
C PHE A 323 2.54 10.34 7.72
N GLN A 324 1.59 10.39 8.65
CA GLN A 324 1.65 11.29 9.82
C GLN A 324 2.91 11.02 10.65
N ASN A 325 3.18 9.77 11.02
CA ASN A 325 4.35 9.39 11.81
C ASN A 325 5.67 9.70 11.07
N PHE A 326 5.71 9.49 9.75
CA PHE A 326 6.85 9.82 8.90
C PHE A 326 7.10 11.33 8.86
N LEU A 327 6.06 12.15 8.68
CA LEU A 327 6.18 13.61 8.69
C LEU A 327 6.69 14.11 10.04
N GLU A 328 6.11 13.64 11.15
CA GLU A 328 6.57 13.95 12.49
C GLU A 328 8.07 13.64 12.66
N LEU A 329 8.53 12.49 12.17
CA LEU A 329 9.93 12.10 12.25
C LEU A 329 10.84 13.08 11.51
N ILE A 330 10.56 13.38 10.24
CA ILE A 330 11.42 14.26 9.44
C ILE A 330 11.41 15.69 9.97
N HIS A 331 10.35 16.06 10.70
CA HIS A 331 10.19 17.34 11.38
C HIS A 331 10.83 17.40 12.78
N GLY A 332 11.47 16.32 13.24
CA GLY A 332 12.27 16.28 14.47
C GLY A 332 11.60 15.59 15.65
N GLU A 333 10.34 15.18 15.54
CA GLU A 333 9.63 14.51 16.63
C GLU A 333 10.14 13.09 16.89
N SER A 334 9.75 12.52 18.03
CA SER A 334 10.10 11.15 18.44
C SER A 334 8.97 10.16 18.10
N SER A 335 8.55 10.12 16.83
CA SER A 335 7.41 9.30 16.38
C SER A 335 7.73 7.81 16.16
N ILE A 336 8.99 7.38 16.27
CA ILE A 336 9.42 5.98 16.06
C ILE A 336 9.21 5.14 17.32
N ASP A 337 8.50 4.02 17.19
CA ASP A 337 8.48 2.90 18.12
C ASP A 337 8.41 1.56 17.34
N ASP A 338 8.24 0.44 18.05
CA ASP A 338 8.14 -0.87 17.41
C ASP A 338 6.92 -1.01 16.48
N ASP A 339 5.83 -0.28 16.73
CA ASP A 339 4.64 -0.35 15.89
C ASP A 339 4.76 0.53 14.65
N THR A 340 5.36 1.73 14.79
CA THR A 340 5.44 2.72 13.69
C THR A 340 6.65 2.55 12.79
N VAL A 341 7.76 1.97 13.29
CA VAL A 341 9.03 1.90 12.55
C VAL A 341 8.92 1.23 11.18
N SER A 342 8.01 0.26 11.03
CA SER A 342 7.86 -0.46 9.76
C SER A 342 7.24 0.42 8.67
N GLY A 343 6.19 1.17 9.00
CA GLY A 343 5.53 2.11 8.08
C GLY A 343 6.41 3.30 7.76
N ILE A 344 7.11 3.85 8.76
CA ILE A 344 8.06 4.94 8.56
C ILE A 344 9.21 4.51 7.64
N LEU A 345 9.81 3.33 7.85
CA LEU A 345 10.88 2.82 6.98
C LEU A 345 10.41 2.63 5.55
N GLN A 346 9.21 2.08 5.35
CA GLN A 346 8.64 1.91 4.01
C GLN A 346 8.52 3.25 3.28
N LEU A 347 8.03 4.29 3.96
CA LEU A 347 7.89 5.63 3.37
C LEU A 347 9.24 6.31 3.16
N ALA A 348 10.20 6.10 4.08
CA ALA A 348 11.54 6.65 3.96
C ALA A 348 12.30 6.07 2.77
N ASP A 349 12.15 4.76 2.51
CA ASP A 349 12.68 4.09 1.32
C ASP A 349 11.96 4.57 0.05
N MET A 350 10.62 4.55 0.06
CA MET A 350 9.79 4.96 -1.09
C MET A 350 10.04 6.42 -1.53
N TYR A 351 10.19 7.33 -0.57
CA TYR A 351 10.40 8.75 -0.83
C TYR A 351 11.86 9.17 -0.75
N ASP A 352 12.80 8.23 -0.71
CA ASP A 352 14.23 8.50 -0.66
C ASP A 352 14.61 9.57 0.38
N VAL A 353 14.41 9.23 1.65
CA VAL A 353 14.68 10.10 2.81
C VAL A 353 15.74 9.44 3.72
N PRO A 354 17.03 9.59 3.41
CA PRO A 354 18.11 8.93 4.15
C PRO A 354 18.14 9.26 5.64
N THR A 355 17.78 10.49 6.03
CA THR A 355 17.71 10.90 7.44
C THR A 355 16.68 10.07 8.22
N ALA A 356 15.56 9.74 7.61
CA ALA A 356 14.53 8.92 8.23
C ALA A 356 14.97 7.45 8.33
N ILE A 357 15.59 6.91 7.27
CA ILE A 357 16.18 5.56 7.28
C ILE A 357 17.20 5.43 8.43
N ARG A 358 18.13 6.38 8.56
CA ARG A 358 19.13 6.38 9.64
C ARG A 358 18.50 6.42 11.03
N ARG A 359 17.53 7.30 11.27
CA ARG A 359 16.86 7.40 12.59
C ARG A 359 16.07 6.13 12.93
N CYS A 360 15.46 5.49 11.93
CA CYS A 360 14.82 4.19 12.12
C CYS A 360 15.83 3.08 12.44
N GLU A 361 16.98 3.05 11.76
CA GLU A 361 18.05 2.10 12.05
C GLU A 361 18.59 2.28 13.49
N GLU A 362 18.86 3.52 13.92
CA GLU A 362 19.27 3.85 15.29
C GLU A 362 18.26 3.34 16.33
N PHE A 363 16.96 3.56 16.11
CA PHE A 363 15.92 3.02 16.97
C PHE A 363 15.94 1.49 17.05
N LEU A 364 16.05 0.81 15.90
CA LEU A 364 16.08 -0.65 15.83
C LEU A 364 17.32 -1.24 16.52
N LEU A 365 18.44 -0.51 16.47
CA LEU A 365 19.68 -0.89 17.15
C LEU A 365 19.60 -0.69 18.67
N GLU A 366 18.97 0.38 19.15
CA GLU A 366 19.11 0.78 20.56
C GLU A 366 17.89 0.47 21.42
N LYS A 367 16.68 0.53 20.86
CA LYS A 367 15.43 0.62 21.64
C LYS A 367 14.39 -0.43 21.27
N SER A 368 14.46 -1.01 20.07
CA SER A 368 13.48 -2.00 19.61
C SER A 368 13.49 -3.28 20.46
N THR A 369 12.29 -3.79 20.73
CA THR A 369 12.04 -5.08 21.42
C THR A 369 11.66 -6.21 20.46
N LYS A 370 11.74 -5.96 19.14
CA LYS A 370 11.43 -6.95 18.11
C LYS A 370 12.36 -8.16 18.19
N SER A 371 11.83 -9.31 17.77
CA SER A 371 12.60 -10.54 17.70
C SER A 371 13.79 -10.40 16.73
N ALA A 372 14.86 -11.14 16.99
CA ALA A 372 16.06 -11.15 16.15
C ALA A 372 15.73 -11.45 14.67
N LYS A 373 14.80 -12.39 14.43
CA LYS A 373 14.26 -12.69 13.11
C LYS A 373 13.67 -11.46 12.43
N LYS A 374 12.83 -10.72 13.14
CA LYS A 374 12.16 -9.54 12.57
C LYS A 374 13.14 -8.41 12.28
N LEU A 375 14.09 -8.17 13.19
CA LEU A 375 15.18 -7.21 12.97
C LEU A 375 16.00 -7.55 11.73
N PHE A 376 16.34 -8.84 11.56
CA PHE A 376 17.08 -9.32 10.41
C PHE A 376 16.30 -9.12 9.09
N GLU A 377 15.02 -9.48 9.05
CA GLU A 377 14.14 -9.26 7.89
C GLU A 377 14.03 -7.78 7.52
N MET A 378 13.98 -6.88 8.50
CA MET A 378 13.92 -5.43 8.27
C MET A 378 15.25 -4.89 7.74
N ALA A 379 16.37 -5.30 8.35
CA ALA A 379 17.70 -4.91 7.91
C ALA A 379 17.97 -5.33 6.47
N ALA A 380 17.55 -6.56 6.15
CA ALA A 380 17.55 -7.14 4.83
C ALA A 380 16.77 -6.33 3.79
N ARG A 381 15.52 -5.99 4.11
CA ARG A 381 14.59 -5.36 3.18
C ARG A 381 15.00 -3.94 2.82
N TYR A 382 15.43 -3.17 3.82
CA TYR A 382 15.74 -1.74 3.67
C TYR A 382 17.25 -1.45 3.62
N ASN A 383 18.07 -2.49 3.45
CA ASN A 383 19.52 -2.40 3.36
C ASN A 383 20.17 -1.63 4.53
N LEU A 384 19.76 -1.95 5.77
CA LEU A 384 20.25 -1.34 7.01
C LEU A 384 21.52 -2.06 7.47
N GLU A 385 22.69 -1.60 7.00
CA GLU A 385 23.95 -2.33 7.17
C GLU A 385 24.40 -2.46 8.64
N ASN A 386 24.20 -1.43 9.47
CA ASN A 386 24.61 -1.50 10.88
C ASN A 386 23.73 -2.49 11.65
N LEU A 387 22.42 -2.46 11.39
CA LEU A 387 21.48 -3.42 11.99
C LEU A 387 21.78 -4.85 11.52
N LYS A 388 22.12 -5.01 10.25
CA LYS A 388 22.50 -6.29 9.67
C LYS A 388 23.78 -6.84 10.30
N GLU A 389 24.81 -6.03 10.50
CA GLU A 389 26.03 -6.43 11.22
C GLU A 389 25.74 -6.85 12.67
N LYS A 390 24.89 -6.08 13.37
CA LYS A 390 24.44 -6.44 14.72
C LYS A 390 23.73 -7.79 14.74
N CYS A 391 22.80 -8.03 13.81
CA CYS A 391 22.13 -9.32 13.70
C CYS A 391 23.14 -10.45 13.41
N MET A 392 24.07 -10.25 12.48
CA MET A 392 25.05 -11.26 12.09
C MET A 392 26.04 -11.60 13.21
N SER A 393 26.49 -10.61 13.99
CA SER A 393 27.37 -10.82 15.14
C SER A 393 26.66 -11.53 16.30
N GLY A 394 25.33 -11.39 16.40
CA GLY A 394 24.49 -12.08 17.39
C GLY A 394 24.34 -13.59 17.14
N ILE A 395 24.51 -14.07 15.91
CA ILE A 395 24.42 -15.50 15.58
C ILE A 395 25.70 -16.21 16.03
N LYS A 396 25.61 -16.97 17.15
CA LYS A 396 26.75 -17.69 17.74
C LYS A 396 26.59 -19.21 17.72
N THR A 397 25.35 -19.69 17.66
CA THR A 397 25.02 -21.12 17.63
C THR A 397 24.15 -21.46 16.43
N PHE A 398 24.05 -22.75 16.11
CA PHE A 398 23.12 -23.23 15.08
C PHE A 398 21.65 -22.95 15.44
N ALA A 399 21.30 -22.96 16.73
CA ALA A 399 19.95 -22.60 17.18
C ALA A 399 19.65 -21.11 16.90
N ASP A 400 20.60 -20.20 17.15
CA ASP A 400 20.45 -18.78 16.81
C ASP A 400 20.26 -18.61 15.30
N PHE A 401 21.04 -19.33 14.50
CA PHE A 401 20.93 -19.33 13.05
C PHE A 401 19.55 -19.80 12.57
N GLN A 402 19.04 -20.91 13.12
CA GLN A 402 17.69 -21.38 12.79
C GLN A 402 16.60 -20.36 13.20
N SER A 403 16.79 -19.66 14.32
CA SER A 403 15.80 -18.71 14.83
C SER A 403 15.60 -17.49 13.92
N ILE A 404 16.63 -17.11 13.15
CA ILE A 404 16.59 -15.92 12.28
C ILE A 404 16.16 -16.22 10.84
N LEU A 405 16.11 -17.50 10.44
CA LEU A 405 15.70 -17.86 9.09
C LEU A 405 14.23 -17.46 8.87
N PRO A 406 13.90 -16.76 7.77
CA PRO A 406 12.52 -16.48 7.42
C PRO A 406 11.77 -17.79 7.15
N GLY A 407 10.45 -17.75 7.30
CA GLY A 407 9.61 -18.94 7.03
C GLY A 407 9.71 -19.39 5.57
N GLU A 408 9.89 -18.43 4.66
CA GLU A 408 10.13 -18.65 3.23
C GLU A 408 11.52 -18.12 2.88
N ILE A 409 12.47 -19.02 2.66
CA ILE A 409 13.86 -18.69 2.33
C ILE A 409 13.94 -17.85 1.04
N GLU A 410 13.01 -18.08 0.11
CA GLU A 410 12.88 -17.38 -1.19
C GLU A 410 12.68 -15.87 -1.07
N THR A 411 12.25 -15.39 0.11
CA THR A 411 12.06 -13.95 0.38
C THR A 411 13.37 -13.21 0.69
N LEU A 412 14.47 -13.94 0.89
CA LEU A 412 15.79 -13.34 1.10
C LEU A 412 16.40 -12.91 -0.22
N ASN A 413 16.93 -11.69 -0.28
CA ASN A 413 17.72 -11.30 -1.44
C ASN A 413 19.03 -12.11 -1.52
N HIS A 414 19.60 -12.20 -2.72
CA HIS A 414 20.82 -12.98 -2.97
C HIS A 414 22.00 -12.57 -2.09
N SER A 415 22.11 -11.28 -1.75
CA SER A 415 23.19 -10.79 -0.90
C SER A 415 23.10 -11.37 0.52
N LEU A 416 21.91 -11.36 1.12
CA LEU A 416 21.69 -11.89 2.45
C LEU A 416 21.84 -13.40 2.52
N MET A 417 21.34 -14.13 1.50
CA MET A 417 21.56 -15.57 1.40
C MET A 417 23.06 -15.88 1.40
N ALA A 418 23.84 -15.14 0.61
CA ALA A 418 25.28 -15.33 0.54
C ALA A 418 25.95 -15.06 1.91
N GLU A 419 25.51 -14.05 2.64
CA GLU A 419 26.07 -13.75 3.96
C GLU A 419 25.64 -14.76 5.04
N LEU A 420 24.39 -15.21 5.04
CA LEU A 420 23.94 -16.29 5.93
C LEU A 420 24.69 -17.58 5.66
N LEU A 421 24.91 -17.93 4.39
CA LEU A 421 25.72 -19.09 3.99
C LEU A 421 27.19 -18.95 4.41
N LYS A 422 27.76 -17.74 4.35
CA LYS A 422 29.10 -17.47 4.89
C LYS A 422 29.10 -17.65 6.41
N LYS A 423 28.10 -17.12 7.10
CA LYS A 423 27.99 -17.23 8.56
C LYS A 423 27.80 -18.68 9.01
N SER A 424 27.02 -19.48 8.29
CA SER A 424 26.79 -20.89 8.62
C SER A 424 28.06 -21.75 8.52
N ARG A 425 29.08 -21.31 7.77
CA ARG A 425 30.41 -21.97 7.73
C ARG A 425 31.26 -21.69 8.97
N THR A 426 30.91 -20.68 9.75
CA THR A 426 31.63 -20.26 10.97
C THR A 426 30.95 -20.74 12.26
N LEU A 427 29.77 -21.36 12.14
CA LEU A 427 29.03 -22.03 13.21
C LEU A 427 29.39 -23.51 13.21
#